data_AF-A0A4R0DGT2-F1
#
_entry.id   AF-A0A4R0DGT2-F1
#
_cell.length_a   1.000
_cell.length_b   1.000
_cell.length_c   1.000
_cell.angle_alpha   90.00
_cell.angle_beta   90.00
_cell.angle_gamma   90.00
#
_symmetry.space_group_name_H-M   'P 1'
#
loop_
_entity.id
_entity.type
_entity.pdbx_description
1 polymer ?
#
loop_
_entity_poly.entity_id
_entity_poly.type
_entity_poly.pdbx_seq_one_letter_code
_entity_poly.pdbx_strand_id
1 'polypeptide(L)'
;MDHLLGSLDQIENLEDQLRDRINRGVLHHQLLNDKHKWWMLCSALDVLGDTSIAFKDYFQTEFPKETGLKYIYCYGILQCFILQQDSLKHLYDVFEVQWETTSELKKIRKVRNASIGHTILNNEGGRSEKDKNEFNNFISRITINKLGFDLLRYSKKAEDTVYEEISIHKLLKKQLDEVIVLLKRLNKEIIVMENEVKKKFENEKLVDLLPISYWYEKIHSIYDEQNKLFAYTALDNIHKQYLELKQSLENRLLQDEDWFNEIEDYLVAIELMRKSMLENDERTARICNFYLDEKNDYFKTIMVEIDEKYEIKNPL
;
A
#
# COMPACT_ATOMS: atom_id res chain seq x y z
N MET A 1 28.33 9.60 -8.78
CA MET A 1 27.10 9.39 -9.57
C MET A 1 26.49 8.04 -9.19
N ASP A 2 27.31 6.98 -9.17
CA ASP A 2 26.93 5.60 -8.80
C ASP A 2 26.21 5.48 -7.46
N HIS A 3 26.65 6.21 -6.43
CA HIS A 3 25.94 6.21 -5.14
C HIS A 3 24.50 6.73 -5.23
N LEU A 4 24.23 7.76 -6.05
CA LEU A 4 22.87 8.30 -6.18
C LEU A 4 21.95 7.33 -6.93
N LEU A 5 22.49 6.69 -7.97
CA LEU A 5 21.76 5.64 -8.70
C LEU A 5 21.43 4.47 -7.77
N GLY A 6 22.42 4.01 -6.98
CA GLY A 6 22.18 2.97 -5.97
C GLY A 6 21.15 3.36 -4.90
N SER A 7 21.11 4.63 -4.48
CA SER A 7 20.06 5.13 -3.57
C SER A 7 18.67 5.13 -4.23
N LEU A 8 18.58 5.47 -5.53
CA LEU A 8 17.31 5.42 -6.27
C LEU A 8 16.83 3.96 -6.46
N ASP A 9 17.73 3.05 -6.80
CA ASP A 9 17.41 1.61 -6.90
C ASP A 9 16.97 1.04 -5.53
N GLN A 10 17.55 1.53 -4.44
CA GLN A 10 17.11 1.16 -3.09
C GLN A 10 15.68 1.67 -2.78
N ILE A 11 15.32 2.86 -3.24
CA ILE A 11 13.97 3.41 -3.06
C ILE A 11 12.96 2.60 -3.87
N GLU A 12 13.27 2.30 -5.12
CA GLU A 12 12.45 1.46 -6.00
C GLU A 12 12.19 0.09 -5.37
N ASN A 13 13.22 -0.58 -4.87
CA ASN A 13 13.06 -1.86 -4.16
C ASN A 13 12.22 -1.74 -2.86
N LEU A 14 12.30 -0.61 -2.15
CA LEU A 14 11.47 -0.38 -0.95
C LEU A 14 10.01 -0.09 -1.32
N GLU A 15 9.78 0.59 -2.44
CA GLU A 15 8.45 0.83 -3.01
C GLU A 15 7.82 -0.49 -3.48
N ASP A 16 8.57 -1.33 -4.19
CA ASP A 16 8.10 -2.65 -4.64
C ASP A 16 7.72 -3.55 -3.46
N GLN A 17 8.52 -3.56 -2.40
CA GLN A 17 8.18 -4.27 -1.16
C GLN A 17 6.89 -3.75 -0.54
N LEU A 18 6.68 -2.43 -0.57
CA LEU A 18 5.46 -1.82 -0.05
C LEU A 18 4.26 -2.23 -0.91
N ARG A 19 4.37 -2.17 -2.24
CA ARG A 19 3.33 -2.61 -3.19
C ARG A 19 2.98 -4.08 -3.00
N ASP A 20 3.98 -4.96 -2.85
CA ASP A 20 3.78 -6.39 -2.64
C ASP A 20 3.00 -6.66 -1.33
N ARG A 21 3.39 -6.00 -0.23
CA ARG A 21 2.67 -6.09 1.06
C ARG A 21 1.24 -5.58 0.97
N ILE A 22 1.01 -4.46 0.29
CA ILE A 22 -0.34 -3.90 0.14
C ILE A 22 -1.23 -4.81 -0.70
N ASN A 23 -0.71 -5.38 -1.78
CA ASN A 23 -1.50 -6.16 -2.73
C ASN A 23 -1.69 -7.63 -2.32
N ARG A 24 -0.74 -8.20 -1.56
CA ARG A 24 -0.78 -9.61 -1.15
C ARG A 24 -0.98 -9.82 0.35
N GLY A 25 -0.81 -8.77 1.15
CA GLY A 25 -0.91 -8.82 2.60
C GLY A 25 -2.33 -8.71 3.13
N VAL A 26 -2.47 -8.94 4.43
CA VAL A 26 -3.76 -9.00 5.14
C VAL A 26 -4.45 -7.63 5.29
N LEU A 27 -3.73 -6.54 5.01
CA LEU A 27 -4.28 -5.18 5.06
C LEU A 27 -4.99 -4.80 3.75
N HIS A 28 -4.86 -5.59 2.68
CA HIS A 28 -5.37 -5.25 1.35
C HIS A 28 -6.83 -4.80 1.37
N HIS A 29 -7.72 -5.64 1.90
CA HIS A 29 -9.16 -5.37 1.94
C HIS A 29 -9.52 -4.21 2.88
N GLN A 30 -8.79 -4.04 3.98
CA GLN A 30 -8.98 -2.90 4.89
C GLN A 30 -8.67 -1.58 4.17
N LEU A 31 -7.59 -1.54 3.38
CA LEU A 31 -7.21 -0.37 2.61
C LEU A 31 -8.16 -0.12 1.44
N LEU A 32 -8.60 -1.18 0.75
CA LEU A 32 -9.50 -1.09 -0.40
C LEU A 32 -10.90 -0.57 -0.02
N ASN A 33 -11.37 -0.90 1.18
CA ASN A 33 -12.69 -0.47 1.68
C ASN A 33 -12.79 1.05 1.90
N ASP A 34 -11.69 1.73 2.20
CA ASP A 34 -11.63 3.19 2.19
C ASP A 34 -11.15 3.68 0.82
N LYS A 35 -12.09 3.92 -0.10
CA LYS A 35 -11.78 4.37 -1.46
C LYS A 35 -10.88 5.59 -1.48
N HIS A 36 -11.08 6.56 -0.59
CA HIS A 36 -10.26 7.77 -0.58
C HIS A 36 -8.82 7.45 -0.21
N LYS A 37 -8.60 6.67 0.86
CA LYS A 37 -7.25 6.22 1.25
C LYS A 37 -6.62 5.33 0.19
N TRP A 38 -7.39 4.46 -0.46
CA TRP A 38 -6.90 3.62 -1.56
C TRP A 38 -6.37 4.45 -2.73
N TRP A 39 -7.16 5.40 -3.23
CA TRP A 39 -6.71 6.27 -4.33
C TRP A 39 -5.52 7.16 -3.93
N MET A 40 -5.49 7.63 -2.69
CA MET A 40 -4.36 8.38 -2.15
C MET A 40 -3.08 7.53 -2.08
N LEU A 41 -3.21 6.26 -1.66
CA LEU A 41 -2.12 5.29 -1.62
C LEU A 41 -1.54 5.02 -3.01
N CYS A 42 -2.39 4.68 -3.99
CA CYS A 42 -1.97 4.45 -5.36
C CYS A 42 -1.26 5.68 -5.95
N SER A 43 -1.88 6.85 -5.81
CA SER A 43 -1.31 8.12 -6.30
C SER A 43 0.04 8.44 -5.65
N ALA A 44 0.18 8.23 -4.35
CA ALA A 44 1.43 8.49 -3.64
C ALA A 44 2.55 7.53 -4.07
N LEU A 45 2.25 6.25 -4.25
CA LEU A 45 3.23 5.28 -4.75
C LEU A 45 3.68 5.62 -6.17
N ASP A 46 2.75 5.96 -7.06
CA ASP A 46 3.08 6.32 -8.45
C ASP A 46 3.95 7.58 -8.50
N VAL A 47 3.63 8.62 -7.72
CA VAL A 47 4.45 9.84 -7.64
C VAL A 47 5.86 9.55 -7.08
N LEU A 48 5.98 8.62 -6.12
CA LEU A 48 7.27 8.20 -5.57
C LEU A 48 8.15 7.52 -6.65
N GLY A 49 7.55 6.65 -7.46
CA GLY A 49 8.21 6.00 -8.60
C GLY A 49 8.56 6.99 -9.72
N ASP A 50 7.60 7.81 -10.15
CA ASP A 50 7.77 8.82 -11.21
C ASP A 50 8.90 9.81 -10.90
N THR A 51 8.96 10.28 -9.65
CA THR A 51 10.04 11.17 -9.22
C THR A 51 11.39 10.46 -9.21
N SER A 52 11.45 9.18 -8.88
CA SER A 52 12.67 8.37 -8.95
C SER A 52 13.18 8.22 -10.38
N ILE A 53 12.29 7.98 -11.35
CA ILE A 53 12.60 7.96 -12.79
C ILE A 53 13.11 9.33 -13.23
N ALA A 54 12.41 10.41 -12.87
CA ALA A 54 12.81 11.77 -13.21
C ALA A 54 14.20 12.13 -12.66
N PHE A 55 14.53 11.68 -11.44
CA PHE A 55 15.88 11.82 -10.89
C PHE A 55 16.91 11.05 -11.71
N LYS A 56 16.67 9.77 -12.04
CA LYS A 56 17.59 8.97 -12.87
C LYS A 56 17.88 9.67 -14.20
N ASP A 57 16.83 10.07 -14.91
CA ASP A 57 16.93 10.72 -16.23
C ASP A 57 17.66 12.07 -16.16
N TYR A 58 17.40 12.89 -15.13
CA TYR A 58 18.11 14.16 -14.94
C TYR A 58 19.64 13.97 -14.88
N PHE A 59 20.13 12.88 -14.28
CA PHE A 59 21.57 12.60 -14.22
C PHE A 59 22.13 11.97 -15.49
N GLN A 60 21.34 11.18 -16.20
CA GLN A 60 21.82 10.45 -17.38
C GLN A 60 21.76 11.28 -18.67
N THR A 61 20.83 12.24 -18.76
CA THR A 61 20.63 13.08 -19.95
C THR A 61 21.59 14.27 -20.03
N GLU A 62 21.89 14.77 -21.23
CA GLU A 62 22.70 15.98 -21.41
C GLU A 62 21.92 17.21 -20.91
N PHE A 63 22.61 18.12 -20.22
CA PHE A 63 21.99 19.36 -19.75
C PHE A 63 21.82 20.35 -20.90
N PRO A 64 20.67 21.02 -21.05
CA PRO A 64 20.40 21.87 -22.20
C PRO A 64 21.31 23.09 -22.26
N LYS A 65 21.56 23.58 -23.48
CA LYS A 65 22.38 24.78 -23.73
C LYS A 65 21.54 26.05 -23.70
N GLU A 66 20.29 25.95 -24.13
CA GLU A 66 19.32 27.03 -24.23
C GLU A 66 18.89 27.50 -22.84
N THR A 67 19.05 28.79 -22.55
CA THR A 67 18.74 29.40 -21.26
C THR A 67 17.34 29.06 -20.75
N GLY A 68 16.31 29.11 -21.61
CA GLY A 68 14.94 28.78 -21.21
C GLY A 68 14.79 27.33 -20.74
N LEU A 69 15.40 26.39 -21.45
CA LEU A 69 15.38 24.97 -21.09
C LEU A 69 16.17 24.70 -19.81
N LYS A 70 17.27 25.43 -19.55
CA LYS A 70 18.00 25.33 -18.28
C LYS A 70 17.11 25.65 -17.08
N TYR A 71 16.26 26.68 -17.18
CA TYR A 71 15.28 26.99 -16.13
C TYR A 71 14.24 25.87 -15.96
N ILE A 72 13.73 25.31 -17.06
CA ILE A 72 12.79 24.18 -17.00
C ILE A 72 13.42 22.99 -16.26
N TYR A 73 14.67 22.66 -16.56
CA TYR A 73 15.39 21.57 -15.88
C TYR A 73 15.61 21.87 -14.39
N CYS A 74 16.03 23.09 -14.04
CA CYS A 74 16.20 23.49 -12.65
C CYS A 74 14.88 23.50 -11.86
N TYR A 75 13.81 24.02 -12.44
CA TYR A 75 12.50 24.05 -11.77
C TYR A 75 11.90 22.65 -11.68
N GLY A 76 12.05 21.83 -12.72
CA GLY A 76 11.60 20.45 -12.74
C GLY A 76 12.25 19.62 -11.63
N ILE A 77 13.58 19.65 -11.52
CA ILE A 77 14.28 18.87 -10.50
C ILE A 77 13.94 19.32 -9.08
N LEU A 78 13.81 20.63 -8.86
CA LEU A 78 13.39 21.19 -7.57
C LEU A 78 11.95 20.81 -7.22
N GLN A 79 11.06 20.75 -8.22
CA GLN A 79 9.68 20.34 -8.01
C GLN A 79 9.58 18.84 -7.74
N CYS A 80 10.42 18.00 -8.36
CA CYS A 80 10.48 16.56 -8.07
C CYS A 80 10.81 16.28 -6.60
N PHE A 81 11.71 17.05 -5.97
CA PHE A 81 11.97 16.93 -4.53
C PHE A 81 10.70 17.10 -3.68
N ILE A 82 9.86 18.06 -4.06
CA ILE A 82 8.63 18.38 -3.32
C ILE A 82 7.58 17.30 -3.53
N LEU A 83 7.39 16.87 -4.77
CA LEU A 83 6.45 15.80 -5.11
C LEU A 83 6.80 14.51 -4.36
N GLN A 84 8.08 14.14 -4.30
CA GLN A 84 8.53 12.96 -3.57
C GLN A 84 8.34 13.09 -2.04
N GLN A 85 8.53 14.29 -1.47
CA GLN A 85 8.26 14.53 -0.05
C GLN A 85 6.76 14.47 0.28
N ASP A 86 5.93 15.05 -0.59
CA ASP A 86 4.48 15.10 -0.40
C ASP A 86 3.88 13.69 -0.58
N SER A 87 4.39 12.89 -1.52
CA SER A 87 3.98 11.50 -1.67
C SER A 87 4.31 10.66 -0.44
N LEU A 88 5.52 10.78 0.11
CA LEU A 88 5.86 10.12 1.38
C LEU A 88 4.93 10.53 2.51
N LYS A 89 4.62 11.83 2.64
CA LYS A 89 3.67 12.29 3.66
C LYS A 89 2.30 11.64 3.46
N HIS A 90 1.78 11.58 2.24
CA HIS A 90 0.50 10.93 1.98
C HIS A 90 0.53 9.44 2.32
N LEU A 91 1.64 8.73 2.07
CA LEU A 91 1.78 7.34 2.52
C LEU A 91 1.65 7.24 4.05
N TYR A 92 2.34 8.10 4.80
CA TYR A 92 2.19 8.15 6.25
C TYR A 92 0.75 8.44 6.70
N ASP A 93 0.07 9.37 6.02
CA ASP A 93 -1.33 9.71 6.31
C ASP A 93 -2.29 8.53 6.02
N VAL A 94 -2.07 7.75 4.95
CA VAL A 94 -2.85 6.54 4.63
C VAL A 94 -2.79 5.53 5.77
N PHE A 95 -1.58 5.27 6.25
CA PHE A 95 -1.31 4.29 7.30
C PHE A 95 -1.47 4.85 8.72
N GLU A 96 -1.94 6.10 8.84
CA GLU A 96 -2.14 6.79 10.12
C GLU A 96 -0.87 6.84 11.00
N VAL A 97 0.30 6.78 10.36
CA VAL A 97 1.59 6.88 11.02
C VAL A 97 1.94 8.36 11.16
N GLN A 98 2.36 8.78 12.35
CA GLN A 98 2.73 10.17 12.60
C GLN A 98 3.85 10.63 11.65
N TRP A 99 3.54 11.59 10.77
CA TRP A 99 4.51 12.22 9.88
C TRP A 99 5.40 13.21 10.63
N GLU A 100 6.70 12.98 10.57
CA GLU A 100 7.71 13.87 11.14
C GLU A 100 8.73 14.27 10.08
N THR A 101 8.54 15.45 9.48
CA THR A 101 9.48 15.94 8.48
C THR A 101 10.82 16.34 9.12
N THR A 102 11.91 15.84 8.53
CA THR A 102 13.26 16.06 9.01
C THR A 102 13.78 17.46 8.67
N SER A 103 14.84 17.88 9.38
CA SER A 103 15.43 19.20 9.18
C SER A 103 16.02 19.36 7.78
N GLU A 104 16.50 18.27 7.17
CA GLU A 104 17.06 18.27 5.81
C GLU A 104 15.97 18.41 4.74
N LEU A 105 14.86 17.67 4.84
CA LEU A 105 13.74 17.82 3.91
C LEU A 105 13.14 19.23 3.97
N LYS A 106 13.01 19.80 5.18
CA LYS A 106 12.63 21.21 5.39
C LYS A 106 13.59 22.18 4.69
N LYS A 107 14.91 21.95 4.73
CA LYS A 107 15.91 22.78 4.03
C LYS A 107 15.75 22.69 2.52
N ILE A 108 15.55 21.50 1.98
CA ILE A 108 15.32 21.30 0.53
C ILE A 108 14.08 22.07 0.07
N ARG A 109 12.99 21.98 0.84
CA ARG A 109 11.76 22.75 0.54
C ARG A 109 11.97 24.26 0.59
N LYS A 110 12.77 24.74 1.55
CA LYS A 110 13.17 26.17 1.61
C LYS A 110 13.96 26.58 0.37
N VAL A 111 14.90 25.76 -0.10
CA VAL A 111 15.66 26.06 -1.33
C VAL A 111 14.73 26.14 -2.54
N ARG A 112 13.83 25.17 -2.71
CA ARG A 112 12.84 25.21 -3.81
C ARG A 112 11.98 26.47 -3.74
N ASN A 113 11.45 26.80 -2.56
CA ASN A 113 10.62 27.99 -2.39
C ASN A 113 11.40 29.28 -2.67
N ALA A 114 12.65 29.39 -2.22
CA ALA A 114 13.48 30.56 -2.48
C ALA A 114 13.91 30.66 -3.95
N SER A 115 14.00 29.54 -4.67
CA SER A 115 14.44 29.50 -6.07
C SER A 115 13.32 29.83 -7.07
N ILE A 116 12.06 29.48 -6.76
CA ILE A 116 10.90 29.62 -7.66
C ILE A 116 9.93 30.70 -7.15
N GLY A 117 9.70 30.73 -5.84
CA GLY A 117 8.88 31.74 -5.20
C GLY A 117 9.66 33.04 -5.10
N HIS A 118 9.44 33.95 -6.05
CA HIS A 118 9.73 35.39 -5.90
C HIS A 118 8.98 36.04 -4.72
N THR A 119 8.41 35.25 -3.81
CA THR A 119 7.66 35.70 -2.66
C THR A 119 8.56 36.53 -1.75
N ILE A 120 8.19 37.81 -1.69
CA ILE A 120 8.51 38.87 -0.74
C ILE A 120 8.39 38.41 0.75
N LEU A 121 7.94 37.17 0.99
CA LEU A 121 7.75 36.55 2.30
C LEU A 121 8.29 35.10 2.28
N ASN A 122 9.61 34.93 2.35
CA ASN A 122 10.20 33.67 2.80
C ASN A 122 9.87 33.49 4.29
N ASN A 123 8.70 32.93 4.57
CA ASN A 123 8.20 32.68 5.92
C ASN A 123 9.09 31.65 6.63
N GLU A 124 10.05 32.13 7.41
CA GLU A 124 10.68 31.32 8.43
C GLU A 124 9.60 30.95 9.46
N GLY A 125 9.26 29.66 9.51
CA GLY A 125 8.12 29.12 10.24
C GLY A 125 7.84 29.77 11.59
N GLY A 126 6.59 30.18 11.79
CA GLY A 126 6.01 30.48 13.11
C GLY A 126 6.55 31.72 13.84
N ARG A 127 7.40 32.54 13.22
CA ARG A 127 7.89 33.78 13.86
C ARG A 127 6.85 34.89 13.83
N SER A 128 6.82 35.70 14.89
CA SER A 128 5.98 36.91 14.97
C SER A 128 6.26 37.82 13.77
N GLU A 129 5.26 38.56 13.28
CA GLU A 129 5.36 39.50 12.15
C GLU A 129 6.57 40.46 12.27
N LYS A 130 6.98 40.76 13.51
CA LYS A 130 8.06 41.70 13.84
C LYS A 130 9.47 41.12 13.71
N ASP A 131 9.62 39.79 13.65
CA ASP A 131 10.91 39.09 13.59
C ASP A 131 11.22 38.50 12.20
N LYS A 132 10.34 38.74 11.21
CA LYS A 132 10.48 38.23 9.85
C LYS A 132 11.60 38.97 9.12
N ASN A 133 12.61 38.23 8.65
CA ASN A 133 13.55 38.76 7.66
C ASN A 133 13.00 38.46 6.26
N GLU A 134 12.62 39.51 5.53
CA GLU A 134 12.16 39.40 4.15
C GLU A 134 13.35 39.24 3.21
N PHE A 135 13.25 38.29 2.27
CA PHE A 135 14.28 38.05 1.26
C PHE A 135 13.70 38.18 -0.14
N ASN A 136 14.39 38.94 -1.01
CA ASN A 136 14.17 38.88 -2.45
C ASN A 136 15.22 37.96 -3.06
N ASN A 137 14.78 36.97 -3.85
CA ASN A 137 15.67 35.93 -4.37
C ASN A 137 15.65 35.92 -5.90
N PHE A 138 16.82 35.73 -6.50
CA PHE A 138 17.01 35.61 -7.94
C PHE A 138 18.01 34.50 -8.25
N ILE A 139 17.68 33.61 -9.18
CA ILE A 139 18.67 32.67 -9.71
C ILE A 139 19.61 33.44 -10.64
N SER A 140 20.91 33.38 -10.36
CA SER A 140 21.94 33.95 -11.23
C SER A 140 22.01 33.13 -12.51
N ARG A 141 21.46 33.68 -13.61
CA ARG A 141 21.34 32.99 -14.90
C ARG A 141 22.67 32.45 -15.43
N ILE A 142 23.75 33.19 -15.23
CA ILE A 142 25.07 32.85 -15.75
C ILE A 142 25.68 31.63 -15.03
N THR A 143 25.20 31.28 -13.83
CA THR A 143 25.74 30.17 -13.04
C THR A 143 24.93 28.88 -13.19
N ILE A 144 23.79 28.92 -13.89
CA ILE A 144 22.95 27.74 -14.11
C ILE A 144 23.68 26.69 -14.93
N ASN A 145 23.88 25.52 -14.32
CA ASN A 145 24.43 24.33 -14.92
C ASN A 145 23.81 23.07 -14.29
N LYS A 146 24.19 21.89 -14.77
CA LYS A 146 23.65 20.60 -14.32
C LYS A 146 23.86 20.34 -12.82
N LEU A 147 24.94 20.86 -12.24
CA LEU A 147 25.30 20.62 -10.85
C LEU A 147 24.57 21.55 -9.87
N GLY A 148 24.09 22.70 -10.36
CA GLY A 148 23.61 23.76 -9.49
C GLY A 148 23.48 25.12 -10.15
N PHE A 149 23.24 26.10 -9.29
CA PHE A 149 23.15 27.51 -9.61
C PHE A 149 23.37 28.33 -8.34
N ASP A 150 23.63 29.63 -8.51
CA ASP A 150 23.71 30.54 -7.38
C ASP A 150 22.40 31.28 -7.20
N LEU A 151 21.97 31.37 -5.95
CA LEU A 151 20.84 32.18 -5.55
C LEU A 151 21.35 33.51 -4.99
N LEU A 152 21.04 34.61 -5.67
CA LEU A 152 21.25 35.96 -5.20
C LEU A 152 20.11 36.34 -4.26
N ARG A 153 20.44 36.65 -3.01
CA ARG A 153 19.45 36.93 -1.96
C ARG A 153 19.70 38.29 -1.35
N TYR A 154 18.72 39.19 -1.46
CA TYR A 154 18.75 40.48 -0.76
C TYR A 154 17.98 40.37 0.56
N SER A 155 18.64 40.67 1.67
CA SER A 155 18.07 40.69 3.02
C SER A 155 17.56 42.10 3.35
N LYS A 156 16.25 42.26 3.58
CA LYS A 156 15.71 43.56 3.99
C LYS A 156 16.22 44.01 5.35
N LYS A 157 16.40 43.07 6.30
CA LYS A 157 16.81 43.40 7.67
C LYS A 157 18.29 43.75 7.79
N ALA A 158 19.14 43.08 7.02
CA ALA A 158 20.59 43.31 7.04
C ALA A 158 21.06 44.30 5.97
N GLU A 159 20.16 44.70 5.06
CA GLU A 159 20.44 45.59 3.93
C GLU A 159 21.64 45.13 3.07
N ASP A 160 21.82 43.81 2.98
CA ASP A 160 22.92 43.19 2.28
C ASP A 160 22.44 42.18 1.24
N THR A 161 23.37 41.86 0.34
CA THR A 161 23.17 40.85 -0.69
C THR A 161 24.11 39.69 -0.45
N VAL A 162 23.54 38.49 -0.37
CA VAL A 162 24.26 37.24 -0.13
C VAL A 162 24.12 36.35 -1.37
N TYR A 163 25.22 35.69 -1.74
CA TYR A 163 25.22 34.63 -2.74
C TYR A 163 25.17 33.29 -2.02
N GLU A 164 24.16 32.48 -2.34
CA GLU A 164 24.03 31.12 -1.83
C GLU A 164 24.19 30.13 -2.98
N GLU A 165 25.26 29.34 -2.96
CA GLU A 165 25.49 28.28 -3.94
C GLU A 165 24.55 27.10 -3.68
N ILE A 166 23.69 26.80 -4.64
CA ILE A 166 22.76 25.68 -4.59
C ILE A 166 23.30 24.52 -5.40
N SER A 167 23.65 23.43 -4.71
CA SER A 167 24.09 22.18 -5.35
C SER A 167 22.95 21.16 -5.43
N ILE A 168 22.47 20.88 -6.64
CA ILE A 168 21.44 19.87 -6.90
C ILE A 168 21.92 18.48 -6.45
N HIS A 169 23.20 18.16 -6.69
CA HIS A 169 23.77 16.89 -6.26
C HIS A 169 23.73 16.71 -4.73
N LYS A 170 24.12 17.74 -3.96
CA LYS A 170 24.08 17.68 -2.48
C LYS A 170 22.64 17.59 -1.95
N LEU A 171 21.71 18.34 -2.56
CA LEU A 171 20.30 18.29 -2.17
C LEU A 171 19.69 16.93 -2.44
N LEU A 172 19.91 16.35 -3.63
CA LEU A 172 19.38 15.04 -3.96
C LEU A 172 19.96 13.96 -3.06
N LYS A 173 21.28 13.96 -2.81
CA LYS A 173 21.86 12.98 -1.89
C LYS A 173 21.12 12.96 -0.55
N LYS A 174 20.95 14.14 0.05
CA LYS A 174 20.21 14.30 1.31
C LYS A 174 18.74 13.90 1.19
N GLN A 175 18.08 14.27 0.10
CA GLN A 175 16.70 13.84 -0.17
C GLN A 175 16.60 12.32 -0.13
N LEU A 176 17.42 11.61 -0.91
CA LEU A 176 17.33 10.16 -1.04
C LEU A 176 17.68 9.45 0.26
N ASP A 177 18.73 9.90 0.95
CA ASP A 177 19.12 9.35 2.26
C ASP A 177 17.94 9.43 3.26
N GLU A 178 17.25 10.58 3.31
CA GLU A 178 16.07 10.78 4.18
C GLU A 178 14.85 9.97 3.72
N VAL A 179 14.58 9.91 2.42
CA VAL A 179 13.48 9.13 1.83
C VAL A 179 13.65 7.64 2.15
N ILE A 180 14.86 7.10 2.03
CA ILE A 180 15.17 5.70 2.36
C ILE A 180 14.90 5.42 3.83
N VAL A 181 15.31 6.33 4.73
CA VAL A 181 15.06 6.18 6.17
C VAL A 181 13.57 6.17 6.47
N LEU A 182 12.80 7.09 5.87
CA LEU A 182 11.36 7.19 6.07
C LEU A 182 10.62 5.98 5.50
N LEU A 183 10.94 5.51 4.30
CA LEU A 183 10.33 4.30 3.73
C LEU A 183 10.62 3.06 4.56
N LYS A 184 11.86 2.90 5.06
CA LYS A 184 12.20 1.80 5.97
C LYS A 184 11.40 1.87 7.27
N ARG A 185 11.20 3.07 7.83
CA ARG A 185 10.36 3.26 9.02
C ARG A 185 8.92 2.86 8.70
N LEU A 186 8.34 3.38 7.62
CA LEU A 186 6.97 3.08 7.22
C LEU A 186 6.75 1.57 7.00
N ASN A 187 7.66 0.90 6.28
CA ASN A 187 7.59 -0.54 6.08
C ASN A 187 7.58 -1.34 7.40
N LYS A 188 8.32 -0.88 8.42
CA LYS A 188 8.29 -1.51 9.75
C LYS A 188 6.95 -1.31 10.45
N GLU A 189 6.38 -0.11 10.39
CA GLU A 189 5.06 0.16 10.98
C GLU A 189 3.98 -0.69 10.32
N ILE A 190 4.02 -0.83 9.00
CA ILE A 190 3.08 -1.69 8.25
C ILE A 190 3.19 -3.15 8.70
N ILE A 191 4.40 -3.66 8.90
CA ILE A 191 4.60 -5.02 9.44
C ILE A 191 3.97 -5.16 10.84
N VAL A 192 4.07 -4.14 11.69
CA VAL A 192 3.43 -4.15 13.02
C VAL A 192 1.90 -4.21 12.86
N MET A 193 1.32 -3.37 12.01
CA MET A 193 -0.11 -3.37 11.71
C MET A 193 -0.59 -4.72 11.14
N GLU A 194 0.15 -5.30 10.19
CA GLU A 194 -0.13 -6.64 9.64
C GLU A 194 -0.17 -7.68 10.76
N ASN A 195 0.85 -7.70 11.62
CA ASN A 195 0.94 -8.66 12.72
C ASN A 195 -0.19 -8.49 13.74
N GLU A 196 -0.66 -7.26 14.00
CA GLU A 196 -1.83 -7.04 14.86
C GLU A 196 -3.11 -7.63 14.27
N VAL A 197 -3.31 -7.50 12.94
CA VAL A 197 -4.43 -8.15 12.25
C VAL A 197 -4.29 -9.67 12.29
N LYS A 198 -3.11 -10.21 11.99
CA LYS A 198 -2.84 -11.65 12.02
C LYS A 198 -3.13 -12.28 13.37
N LYS A 199 -2.70 -11.62 14.46
CA LYS A 199 -2.95 -12.09 15.84
C LYS A 199 -4.44 -12.22 16.17
N LYS A 200 -5.31 -11.41 15.58
CA LYS A 200 -6.77 -11.52 15.81
C LYS A 200 -7.33 -12.86 15.32
N PHE A 201 -6.67 -13.47 14.34
CA PHE A 201 -7.12 -14.69 13.64
C PHE A 201 -6.18 -15.89 13.86
N GLU A 202 -5.17 -15.77 14.72
CA GLU A 202 -4.12 -16.79 14.91
C GLU A 202 -4.66 -18.17 15.30
N ASN A 203 -5.74 -18.20 16.08
CA ASN A 203 -6.35 -19.44 16.59
C ASN A 203 -7.58 -19.88 15.78
N GLU A 204 -7.86 -19.25 14.65
CA GLU A 204 -9.01 -19.51 13.82
C GLU A 204 -8.54 -19.73 12.38
N LYS A 205 -8.03 -20.93 12.10
CA LYS A 205 -7.70 -21.31 10.73
C LYS A 205 -8.97 -21.57 9.95
N LEU A 206 -9.08 -20.96 8.78
CA LEU A 206 -10.25 -21.12 7.90
C LEU A 206 -10.40 -22.57 7.45
N VAL A 207 -9.29 -23.28 7.21
CA VAL A 207 -9.33 -24.69 6.83
C VAL A 207 -9.94 -25.59 7.91
N ASP A 208 -9.80 -25.22 9.18
CA ASP A 208 -10.34 -25.98 10.32
C ASP A 208 -11.86 -25.77 10.48
N LEU A 209 -12.42 -24.72 9.86
CA LEU A 209 -13.86 -24.47 9.83
C LEU A 209 -14.59 -25.32 8.79
N LEU A 210 -13.87 -25.90 7.82
CA LEU A 210 -14.49 -26.75 6.80
C LEU A 210 -14.93 -28.11 7.36
N PRO A 211 -16.00 -28.71 6.79
CA PRO A 211 -16.43 -30.03 7.19
C PRO A 211 -15.41 -31.14 6.93
N ILE A 212 -15.35 -32.07 7.86
CA ILE A 212 -14.51 -33.27 7.75
C ILE A 212 -15.13 -34.30 6.78
N SER A 213 -14.28 -35.13 6.16
CA SER A 213 -14.68 -36.16 5.19
C SER A 213 -15.78 -37.10 5.72
N TYR A 214 -15.79 -37.35 7.03
CA TYR A 214 -16.80 -38.17 7.71
C TYR A 214 -18.23 -37.70 7.43
N TRP A 215 -18.49 -36.39 7.34
CA TRP A 215 -19.85 -35.90 7.09
C TRP A 215 -20.31 -36.20 5.66
N TYR A 216 -19.43 -36.05 4.67
CA TYR A 216 -19.71 -36.40 3.29
C TYR A 216 -19.97 -37.91 3.13
N GLU A 217 -19.18 -38.76 3.79
CA GLU A 217 -19.44 -40.21 3.83
C GLU A 217 -20.86 -40.55 4.32
N LYS A 218 -21.40 -39.79 5.28
CA LYS A 218 -22.77 -39.97 5.79
C LYS A 218 -23.85 -39.42 4.87
N ILE A 219 -23.55 -38.42 4.05
CA ILE A 219 -24.49 -37.97 3.02
C ILE A 219 -24.53 -38.99 1.87
N HIS A 220 -23.42 -39.64 1.56
CA HIS A 220 -23.36 -40.67 0.50
C HIS A 220 -24.23 -41.89 0.81
N SER A 221 -24.50 -42.16 2.10
CA SER A 221 -25.38 -43.25 2.53
C SER A 221 -26.87 -42.92 2.51
N ILE A 222 -27.28 -41.76 1.97
CA ILE A 222 -28.69 -41.33 1.89
C ILE A 222 -29.62 -42.33 1.18
N TYR A 223 -29.07 -43.15 0.28
CA TYR A 223 -29.84 -44.16 -0.47
C TYR A 223 -30.22 -45.38 0.38
N ASP A 224 -29.68 -45.50 1.60
CA ASP A 224 -30.11 -46.48 2.59
C ASP A 224 -31.12 -45.84 3.55
N GLU A 225 -32.35 -46.36 3.57
CA GLU A 225 -33.41 -45.85 4.44
C GLU A 225 -33.02 -45.82 5.93
N GLN A 226 -32.18 -46.75 6.37
CA GLN A 226 -31.73 -46.81 7.76
C GLN A 226 -30.78 -45.66 8.12
N ASN A 227 -30.15 -45.05 7.12
CA ASN A 227 -29.15 -44.00 7.28
C ASN A 227 -29.66 -42.59 6.98
N LYS A 228 -30.91 -42.43 6.51
CA LYS A 228 -31.49 -41.11 6.18
C LYS A 228 -31.39 -40.09 7.32
N LEU A 229 -31.66 -40.51 8.56
CA LEU A 229 -31.57 -39.61 9.73
C LEU A 229 -30.13 -39.10 9.95
N PHE A 230 -29.13 -39.97 9.77
CA PHE A 230 -27.72 -39.60 9.88
C PHE A 230 -27.29 -38.66 8.76
N ALA A 231 -27.80 -38.86 7.53
CA ALA A 231 -27.54 -37.97 6.41
C ALA A 231 -28.08 -36.55 6.68
N TYR A 232 -29.28 -36.41 7.28
CA TYR A 232 -29.79 -35.10 7.69
C TYR A 232 -28.89 -34.42 8.73
N THR A 233 -28.46 -35.17 9.76
CA THR A 233 -27.54 -34.64 10.77
C THR A 233 -26.21 -34.24 10.15
N ALA A 234 -25.68 -35.01 9.20
CA ALA A 234 -24.45 -34.64 8.49
C ALA A 234 -24.63 -33.34 7.70
N LEU A 235 -25.74 -33.21 6.97
CA LEU A 235 -26.05 -32.00 6.21
C LEU A 235 -26.23 -30.76 7.12
N ASP A 236 -26.84 -30.92 8.29
CA ASP A 236 -26.95 -29.84 9.29
C ASP A 236 -25.59 -29.39 9.82
N ASN A 237 -24.68 -30.32 10.08
CA ASN A 237 -23.32 -29.99 10.51
C ASN A 237 -22.54 -29.27 9.42
N ILE A 238 -22.61 -29.75 8.17
CA ILE A 238 -21.99 -29.08 7.02
C ILE A 238 -22.54 -27.66 6.87
N HIS A 239 -23.86 -27.48 6.94
CA HIS A 239 -24.48 -26.16 6.86
C HIS A 239 -23.94 -25.22 7.94
N LYS A 240 -23.95 -25.68 9.20
CA LYS A 240 -23.45 -24.90 10.33
C LYS A 240 -21.98 -24.48 10.12
N GLN A 241 -21.14 -25.40 9.70
CA GLN A 241 -19.71 -25.13 9.46
C GLN A 241 -19.49 -24.12 8.33
N TYR A 242 -20.25 -24.19 7.24
CA TYR A 242 -20.16 -23.20 6.16
C TYR A 242 -20.70 -21.82 6.56
N LEU A 243 -21.69 -21.74 7.46
CA LEU A 243 -22.12 -20.46 8.03
C LEU A 243 -21.04 -19.85 8.93
N GLU A 244 -20.37 -20.67 9.75
CA GLU A 244 -19.22 -20.23 10.57
C GLU A 244 -18.05 -19.76 9.69
N LEU A 245 -17.74 -20.52 8.63
CA LEU A 245 -16.74 -20.14 7.64
C LEU A 245 -17.07 -18.80 6.97
N LYS A 246 -18.31 -18.64 6.48
CA LYS A 246 -18.77 -17.40 5.84
C LYS A 246 -18.58 -16.19 6.78
N GLN A 247 -19.03 -16.31 8.03
CA GLN A 247 -18.86 -15.25 9.03
C GLN A 247 -17.39 -14.92 9.28
N SER A 248 -16.54 -15.94 9.31
CA SER A 248 -15.10 -15.81 9.51
C SER A 248 -14.41 -15.08 8.34
N LEU A 249 -14.84 -15.35 7.11
CA LEU A 249 -14.39 -14.67 5.90
C LEU A 249 -14.85 -13.21 5.84
N GLU A 250 -16.09 -12.92 6.21
CA GLU A 250 -16.62 -11.55 6.33
C GLU A 250 -15.84 -10.74 7.39
N ASN A 251 -15.50 -11.36 8.53
CA ASN A 251 -14.66 -10.72 9.55
C ASN A 251 -13.26 -10.37 9.03
N ARG A 252 -12.76 -11.08 8.01
CA ARG A 252 -11.51 -10.81 7.29
C ARG A 252 -11.69 -9.87 6.10
N LEU A 253 -12.91 -9.39 5.84
CA LEU A 253 -13.29 -8.49 4.74
C LEU A 253 -13.13 -9.11 3.35
N LEU A 254 -13.35 -10.42 3.23
CA LEU A 254 -13.18 -11.18 1.98
C LEU A 254 -14.47 -11.35 1.18
N GLN A 255 -15.55 -10.68 1.54
CA GLN A 255 -16.86 -10.83 0.89
C GLN A 255 -16.90 -10.34 -0.57
N ASP A 256 -15.96 -9.48 -0.96
CA ASP A 256 -15.90 -8.91 -2.31
C ASP A 256 -15.00 -9.72 -3.27
N GLU A 257 -14.46 -10.85 -2.80
CA GLU A 257 -13.69 -11.77 -3.62
C GLU A 257 -14.58 -12.53 -4.62
N ASP A 258 -14.09 -12.76 -5.85
CA ASP A 258 -14.87 -13.41 -6.91
C ASP A 258 -15.39 -14.80 -6.50
N TRP A 259 -14.58 -15.56 -5.77
CA TRP A 259 -14.93 -16.91 -5.29
C TRP A 259 -15.86 -16.90 -4.06
N PHE A 260 -16.05 -15.76 -3.38
CA PHE A 260 -16.88 -15.70 -2.18
C PHE A 260 -18.36 -16.00 -2.48
N ASN A 261 -18.85 -15.56 -3.65
CA ASN A 261 -20.21 -15.89 -4.10
C ASN A 261 -20.42 -17.42 -4.23
N GLU A 262 -19.36 -18.18 -4.50
CA GLU A 262 -19.46 -19.63 -4.59
C GLU A 262 -19.75 -20.28 -3.21
N ILE A 263 -19.39 -19.62 -2.10
CA ILE A 263 -19.80 -20.05 -0.75
C ILE A 263 -21.30 -19.90 -0.57
N GLU A 264 -21.90 -18.85 -1.14
CA GLU A 264 -23.36 -18.68 -1.12
C GLU A 264 -24.06 -19.74 -1.99
N ASP A 265 -23.52 -20.02 -3.17
CA ASP A 265 -24.00 -21.11 -4.03
C ASP A 265 -23.91 -22.47 -3.31
N TYR A 266 -22.85 -22.69 -2.53
CA TYR A 266 -22.69 -23.88 -1.70
C TYR A 266 -23.80 -24.02 -0.65
N LEU A 267 -24.11 -22.93 0.06
CA LEU A 267 -25.23 -22.89 1.02
C LEU A 267 -26.58 -23.15 0.33
N VAL A 268 -26.79 -22.63 -0.88
CA VAL A 268 -27.98 -22.94 -1.69
C VAL A 268 -28.02 -24.42 -2.07
N ALA A 269 -26.89 -25.00 -2.46
CA ALA A 269 -26.80 -26.43 -2.80
C ALA A 269 -27.13 -27.34 -1.61
N ILE A 270 -26.77 -26.94 -0.39
CA ILE A 270 -27.17 -27.63 0.85
C ILE A 270 -28.70 -27.63 1.01
N GLU A 271 -29.37 -26.51 0.79
CA GLU A 271 -30.83 -26.42 0.92
C GLU A 271 -31.55 -27.20 -0.20
N LEU A 272 -31.00 -27.18 -1.43
CA LEU A 272 -31.48 -28.04 -2.52
C LEU A 272 -31.30 -29.51 -2.19
N MET A 273 -30.16 -29.90 -1.60
CA MET A 273 -29.93 -31.25 -1.12
C MET A 273 -31.01 -31.62 -0.12
N ARG A 274 -31.20 -30.82 0.95
CA ARG A 274 -32.21 -31.02 1.99
C ARG A 274 -33.61 -31.23 1.40
N LYS A 275 -34.01 -30.38 0.46
CA LYS A 275 -35.30 -30.49 -0.23
C LYS A 275 -35.42 -31.81 -1.00
N SER A 276 -34.38 -32.19 -1.76
CA SER A 276 -34.38 -33.45 -2.51
C SER A 276 -34.48 -34.67 -1.59
N MET A 277 -33.89 -34.62 -0.39
CA MET A 277 -34.03 -35.69 0.62
C MET A 277 -35.47 -35.83 1.11
N LEU A 278 -36.17 -34.71 1.31
CA LEU A 278 -37.57 -34.68 1.76
C LEU A 278 -38.53 -35.19 0.68
N GLU A 279 -38.28 -34.83 -0.57
CA GLU A 279 -39.10 -35.20 -1.73
C GLU A 279 -38.76 -36.59 -2.30
N ASN A 280 -37.71 -37.23 -1.78
CA ASN A 280 -37.11 -38.46 -2.33
C ASN A 280 -36.70 -38.31 -3.81
N ASP A 281 -36.24 -37.13 -4.22
CA ASP A 281 -35.66 -36.91 -5.55
C ASP A 281 -34.19 -37.34 -5.57
N GLU A 282 -33.99 -38.64 -5.82
CA GLU A 282 -32.66 -39.23 -5.88
C GLU A 282 -31.76 -38.61 -6.95
N ARG A 283 -32.30 -38.09 -8.06
CA ARG A 283 -31.47 -37.56 -9.14
C ARG A 283 -30.82 -36.26 -8.70
N THR A 284 -31.62 -35.34 -8.14
CA THR A 284 -31.12 -34.08 -7.60
C THR A 284 -30.18 -34.34 -6.43
N ALA A 285 -30.52 -35.30 -5.56
CA ALA A 285 -29.67 -35.65 -4.42
C ALA A 285 -28.24 -36.05 -4.83
N ARG A 286 -28.03 -36.89 -5.87
CA ARG A 286 -26.66 -37.23 -6.30
C ARG A 286 -25.92 -36.08 -6.97
N ILE A 287 -26.64 -35.22 -7.70
CA ILE A 287 -26.03 -34.04 -8.32
C ILE A 287 -25.53 -33.09 -7.23
N CYS A 288 -26.38 -32.78 -6.25
CA CYS A 288 -26.01 -31.94 -5.11
C CYS A 288 -24.87 -32.59 -4.31
N ASN A 289 -24.95 -33.88 -4.04
CA ASN A 289 -23.91 -34.59 -3.30
C ASN A 289 -22.53 -34.49 -3.98
N PHE A 290 -22.45 -34.74 -5.29
CA PHE A 290 -21.22 -34.58 -6.06
C PHE A 290 -20.70 -33.14 -6.03
N TYR A 291 -21.60 -32.16 -6.22
CA TYR A 291 -21.24 -30.76 -6.18
C TYR A 291 -20.68 -30.34 -4.81
N LEU A 292 -21.30 -30.76 -3.71
CA LEU A 292 -20.88 -30.44 -2.36
C LEU A 292 -19.48 -31.02 -2.06
N ASP A 293 -19.24 -32.28 -2.44
CA ASP A 293 -17.93 -32.93 -2.22
C ASP A 293 -16.81 -32.22 -2.99
N GLU A 294 -16.98 -32.02 -4.31
CA GLU A 294 -15.98 -31.37 -5.16
C GLU A 294 -15.73 -29.91 -4.75
N LYS A 295 -16.78 -29.16 -4.39
CA LYS A 295 -16.63 -27.77 -3.95
C LYS A 295 -15.95 -27.66 -2.60
N ASN A 296 -16.15 -28.62 -1.69
CA ASN A 296 -15.45 -28.62 -0.42
C ASN A 296 -13.93 -28.75 -0.59
N ASP A 297 -13.47 -29.60 -1.50
CA ASP A 297 -12.04 -29.75 -1.82
C ASP A 297 -11.46 -28.49 -2.48
N TYR A 298 -12.23 -27.84 -3.35
CA TYR A 298 -11.88 -26.53 -3.91
C TYR A 298 -11.72 -25.47 -2.82
N PHE A 299 -12.71 -25.31 -1.94
CA PHE A 299 -12.63 -24.34 -0.84
C PHE A 299 -11.52 -24.65 0.14
N LYS A 300 -11.23 -25.93 0.40
CA LYS A 300 -10.09 -26.33 1.22
C LYS A 300 -8.77 -25.79 0.68
N THR A 301 -8.58 -25.84 -0.64
CA THR A 301 -7.38 -25.29 -1.30
C THR A 301 -7.29 -23.78 -1.08
N ILE A 302 -8.38 -23.05 -1.33
CA ILE A 302 -8.43 -21.59 -1.13
C ILE A 302 -8.20 -21.21 0.33
N MET A 303 -8.84 -21.90 1.28
CA MET A 303 -8.71 -21.58 2.71
C MET A 303 -7.28 -21.78 3.21
N VAL A 304 -6.56 -22.81 2.71
CA VAL A 304 -5.13 -23.00 3.01
C VAL A 304 -4.30 -21.83 2.49
N GLU A 305 -4.52 -21.38 1.25
CA GLU A 305 -3.80 -20.24 0.68
C GLU A 305 -4.07 -18.93 1.46
N ILE A 306 -5.30 -18.74 1.95
CA ILE A 306 -5.63 -17.59 2.79
C ILE A 306 -4.95 -17.72 4.15
N ASP A 307 -5.04 -18.89 4.81
CA ASP A 307 -4.42 -19.13 6.11
C ASP A 307 -2.90 -18.86 6.09
N GLU A 308 -2.21 -19.21 5.00
CA GLU A 308 -0.78 -18.89 4.80
C GLU A 308 -0.47 -17.38 4.87
N LYS A 309 -1.39 -16.52 4.40
CA LYS A 309 -1.24 -15.05 4.50
C LYS A 309 -1.33 -14.58 5.95
N TYR A 310 -2.11 -15.27 6.77
CA TYR A 310 -2.34 -14.94 8.18
C TYR A 310 -1.27 -15.51 9.12
N GLU A 311 -0.37 -16.37 8.64
CA GLU A 311 0.74 -16.88 9.44
C GLU A 311 1.68 -15.74 9.91
N ILE A 312 1.97 -15.75 11.21
CA ILE A 312 2.97 -14.86 11.81
C ILE A 312 4.35 -15.50 11.61
N LYS A 313 5.03 -15.10 10.54
CA LYS A 313 6.43 -15.45 10.32
C LYS A 313 7.28 -14.53 11.20
N ASN A 314 7.81 -15.05 12.31
CA ASN A 314 8.82 -14.34 13.07
C ASN A 314 10.02 -14.09 12.13
N PRO A 315 10.42 -12.82 11.91
CA PRO A 315 11.65 -12.57 11.19
C PRO A 315 12.82 -13.10 12.02
N LEU A 316 13.48 -14.15 11.50
CA LEU A 316 14.74 -14.68 12.00
C LEU A 316 15.87 -13.64 11.84
#